data_AF-A0A830HQJ2-F1
#
_entry.id   AF-A0A830HQJ2-F1
#
_cell.length_a   1.000
_cell.length_b   1.000
_cell.length_c   1.000
_cell.angle_alpha   90.00
_cell.angle_beta   90.00
_cell.angle_gamma   90.00
#
_symmetry.space_group_name_H-M   'P 1'
#
loop_
_entity.id
_entity.type
_entity.pdbx_description
1 polymer ?
#
loop_
_entity_poly.entity_id
_entity_poly.type
_entity_poly.pdbx_seq_one_letter_code
_entity_poly.pdbx_strand_id
1 'polypeptide(L)'
;MDPPTGGGAAGGGQEAAALPSIAKRRAGPHTLVLEHVSPATRLLEKRRQMFEVQEALEAQKQEFNRKEEVFKRREDGLKKKDLELQESLIRFSKFLQENDSKRTRAEKKAEEERKLRQLKEREIEGLQQQLGDLRSEKDRTSEVVERNMRYQSYLERVLEYADEYHEINELLMRHETLQATNKDLRDHLNNCEEENENTRSELQTYTKEATDRILSLNNTISKLKKELEERERVSQKIESHKDYVLQDASRKIEELGQVHMSTDNIFQRCHSQSTVGHPLHSATLDQLTVVGDYMSDLRAITKEWQRTKHTWAPATTPRVKTRPPKEITFRKS
;
A
#
# COMPACT_ATOMS: atom_id res chain seq x y z
N MET A 1 -38.19 52.15 40.82
CA MET A 1 -39.66 52.17 40.91
C MET A 1 -40.03 53.18 41.96
N ASP A 2 -40.72 54.22 41.51
CA ASP A 2 -41.31 55.34 42.25
C ASP A 2 -42.37 54.91 43.29
N PRO A 3 -42.81 55.83 44.19
CA PRO A 3 -43.62 55.57 45.37
C PRO A 3 -45.14 55.52 45.08
N PRO A 4 -45.98 55.12 46.06
CA PRO A 4 -47.11 55.96 46.51
C PRO A 4 -47.39 55.85 48.03
N THR A 5 -47.64 56.92 48.80
CA THR A 5 -48.89 57.73 49.02
C THR A 5 -50.08 57.04 49.70
N GLY A 6 -50.64 57.75 50.69
CA GLY A 6 -51.99 57.59 51.26
C GLY A 6 -51.94 57.34 52.78
N GLY A 7 -52.46 58.17 53.68
CA GLY A 7 -53.44 59.25 53.56
C GLY A 7 -54.56 59.01 54.58
N GLY A 8 -54.77 59.96 55.49
CA GLY A 8 -56.12 60.33 55.93
C GLY A 8 -56.59 59.97 57.35
N ALA A 9 -57.12 61.03 57.98
CA ALA A 9 -58.22 61.10 58.94
C ALA A 9 -57.91 60.75 60.41
N ALA A 10 -57.86 61.71 61.34
CA ALA A 10 -58.89 62.67 61.81
C ALA A 10 -59.74 62.11 62.97
N GLY A 11 -59.87 62.93 64.02
CA GLY A 11 -61.10 62.97 64.81
C GLY A 11 -60.93 62.76 66.32
N GLY A 12 -61.36 63.77 67.08
CA GLY A 12 -61.82 63.67 68.47
C GLY A 12 -60.71 63.93 69.50
N GLY A 13 -60.68 65.02 70.27
CA GLY A 13 -61.78 65.88 70.68
C GLY A 13 -61.92 65.80 72.20
N GLN A 14 -61.78 66.95 72.85
CA GLN A 14 -62.19 67.26 74.23
C GLN A 14 -61.30 66.58 75.30
N GLU A 15 -60.91 67.23 76.39
CA GLU A 15 -61.78 68.01 77.28
C GLU A 15 -60.95 69.00 78.11
N ALA A 16 -61.56 70.16 78.33
CA ALA A 16 -61.03 71.28 79.08
C ALA A 16 -60.98 70.98 80.58
N ALA A 17 -59.99 71.55 81.28
CA ALA A 17 -60.12 71.84 82.70
C ALA A 17 -59.43 73.17 83.00
N ALA A 18 -60.26 74.19 83.05
CA ALA A 18 -59.96 75.55 83.44
C ALA A 18 -59.28 75.60 84.83
N LEU A 19 -58.22 76.41 84.94
CA LEU A 19 -57.73 76.90 86.23
C LEU A 19 -58.53 78.16 86.59
N PRO A 20 -59.28 78.19 87.71
CA PRO A 20 -59.94 79.40 88.14
C PRO A 20 -58.91 80.40 88.68
N SER A 21 -58.98 81.60 88.11
CA SER A 21 -58.66 82.89 88.71
C SER A 21 -58.93 82.91 90.22
N ILE A 22 -57.88 83.05 91.03
CA ILE A 22 -58.00 83.57 92.40
C ILE A 22 -57.48 85.00 92.38
N ALA A 23 -58.36 85.91 91.97
CA ALA A 23 -58.30 87.31 92.34
C ALA A 23 -58.39 87.40 93.88
N LYS A 24 -57.25 87.40 94.56
CA LYS A 24 -57.21 87.65 96.00
C LYS A 24 -57.43 89.14 96.21
N ARG A 25 -58.69 89.51 96.48
CA ARG A 25 -59.09 90.81 97.03
C ARG A 25 -58.17 91.13 98.21
N ARG A 26 -57.25 92.08 98.04
CA ARG A 26 -56.64 92.80 99.17
C ARG A 26 -57.70 93.76 99.70
N ALA A 27 -58.67 93.23 100.45
CA ALA A 27 -59.33 94.01 101.47
C ALA A 27 -58.24 94.28 102.53
N GLY A 28 -57.78 95.53 102.60
CA GLY A 28 -56.77 95.93 103.57
C GLY A 28 -57.26 95.68 105.00
N PRO A 29 -56.36 95.65 106.00
CA PRO A 29 -56.79 95.74 107.37
C PRO A 29 -57.48 97.11 107.52
N HIS A 30 -58.82 97.11 107.60
CA HIS A 30 -59.55 98.24 108.13
C HIS A 30 -59.00 98.48 109.52
N THR A 31 -58.12 99.46 109.62
CA THR A 31 -57.62 99.95 110.89
C THR A 31 -58.78 100.74 111.46
N LEU A 32 -59.71 100.05 112.14
CA LEU A 32 -60.62 100.70 113.06
C LEU A 32 -59.75 101.29 114.16
N VAL A 33 -59.31 102.53 113.94
CA VAL A 33 -58.64 103.34 114.95
C VAL A 33 -59.73 103.73 115.96
N LEU A 34 -60.01 102.85 116.91
CA LEU A 34 -60.74 103.22 118.12
C LEU A 34 -59.76 104.00 119.02
N GLU A 35 -59.85 105.32 118.98
CA GLU A 35 -58.98 106.24 119.74
C GLU A 35 -59.41 106.42 121.21
N HIS A 36 -60.54 105.82 121.63
CA HIS A 36 -61.10 105.99 122.97
C HIS A 36 -61.49 104.67 123.66
N VAL A 37 -60.55 103.72 123.74
CA VAL A 37 -60.68 102.54 124.61
C VAL A 37 -59.31 102.21 125.24
N SER A 38 -59.33 101.64 126.45
CA SER A 38 -58.16 101.29 127.27
C SER A 38 -56.99 100.66 126.47
N PRO A 39 -55.71 100.91 126.82
CA PRO A 39 -54.54 100.27 126.18
C PRO A 39 -54.66 98.75 126.01
N ALA A 40 -55.42 98.08 126.88
CA ALA A 40 -55.74 96.66 126.78
C ALA A 40 -56.53 96.29 125.51
N THR A 41 -57.51 97.08 125.10
CA THR A 41 -58.37 96.84 123.92
C THR A 41 -57.65 97.08 122.59
N ARG A 42 -56.72 98.06 122.51
CA ARG A 42 -55.90 98.28 121.31
C ARG A 42 -54.86 97.17 121.12
N LEU A 43 -54.33 96.64 122.21
CA LEU A 43 -53.47 95.46 122.20
C LEU A 43 -54.23 94.23 121.73
N LEU A 44 -55.49 94.05 122.14
CA LEU A 44 -56.35 92.98 121.68
C LEU A 44 -56.65 93.08 120.19
N GLU A 45 -56.96 94.27 119.66
CA GLU A 45 -57.19 94.48 118.22
C GLU A 45 -55.92 94.25 117.39
N LYS A 46 -54.74 94.71 117.88
CA LYS A 46 -53.45 94.41 117.24
C LYS A 46 -53.08 92.93 117.31
N ARG A 47 -53.41 92.23 118.39
CA ARG A 47 -53.30 90.76 118.47
C ARG A 47 -54.23 90.10 117.47
N ARG A 48 -55.48 90.57 117.33
CA ARG A 48 -56.44 90.06 116.35
C ARG A 48 -55.94 90.25 114.91
N GLN A 49 -55.47 91.44 114.54
CA GLN A 49 -54.86 91.69 113.23
C GLN A 49 -53.60 90.84 112.99
N MET A 50 -52.78 90.63 114.02
CA MET A 50 -51.61 89.75 113.95
C MET A 50 -52.04 88.29 113.76
N PHE A 51 -53.09 87.83 114.44
CA PHE A 51 -53.69 86.51 114.24
C PHE A 51 -54.31 86.35 112.85
N GLU A 52 -55.04 87.35 112.34
CA GLU A 52 -55.61 87.32 110.97
C GLU A 52 -54.51 87.27 109.90
N VAL A 53 -53.43 88.04 110.06
CA VAL A 53 -52.27 88.00 109.15
C VAL A 53 -51.50 86.68 109.29
N GLN A 54 -51.35 86.16 110.50
CA GLN A 54 -50.71 84.87 110.77
C GLN A 54 -51.52 83.72 110.16
N GLU A 55 -52.84 83.73 110.32
CA GLU A 55 -53.77 82.77 109.73
C GLU A 55 -53.77 82.87 108.20
N ALA A 56 -53.75 84.08 107.63
CA ALA A 56 -53.64 84.27 106.18
C ALA A 56 -52.28 83.81 105.61
N LEU A 57 -51.20 83.99 106.37
CA LEU A 57 -49.86 83.51 106.03
C LEU A 57 -49.78 81.99 106.14
N GLU A 58 -50.38 81.39 107.17
CA GLU A 58 -50.50 79.94 107.35
C GLU A 58 -51.35 79.32 106.24
N ALA A 59 -52.48 79.93 105.88
CA ALA A 59 -53.30 79.52 104.74
C ALA A 59 -52.53 79.63 103.40
N GLN A 60 -51.72 80.68 103.20
CA GLN A 60 -50.88 80.81 102.01
C GLN A 60 -49.74 79.78 101.99
N LYS A 61 -49.11 79.48 103.14
CA LYS A 61 -48.12 78.41 103.27
C LYS A 61 -48.74 77.05 102.96
N GLN A 62 -49.93 76.77 103.48
CA GLN A 62 -50.65 75.53 103.18
C GLN A 62 -50.99 75.43 101.69
N GLU A 63 -51.44 76.51 101.06
CA GLU A 63 -51.73 76.55 99.62
C GLU A 63 -50.47 76.38 98.76
N PHE A 64 -49.35 76.98 99.16
CA PHE A 64 -48.07 76.80 98.49
C PHE A 64 -47.57 75.34 98.63
N ASN A 65 -47.63 74.77 99.83
CA ASN A 65 -47.27 73.37 100.05
C ASN A 65 -48.15 72.42 99.22
N ARG A 66 -49.46 72.67 99.11
CA ARG A 66 -50.34 71.89 98.23
C ARG A 66 -49.93 71.98 96.77
N LYS A 67 -49.58 73.17 96.27
CA LYS A 67 -49.10 73.36 94.90
C LYS A 67 -47.74 72.69 94.67
N GLU A 68 -46.84 72.79 95.64
CA GLU A 68 -45.54 72.13 95.62
C GLU A 68 -45.71 70.60 95.57
N GLU A 69 -46.62 70.02 96.36
CA GLU A 69 -46.96 68.60 96.30
C GLU A 69 -47.52 68.20 94.93
N VAL A 70 -48.38 69.00 94.32
CA VAL A 70 -48.93 68.74 92.97
C VAL A 70 -47.83 68.81 91.91
N PHE A 71 -46.95 69.81 91.97
CA PHE A 71 -45.82 69.92 91.04
C PHE A 71 -44.84 68.77 91.21
N LYS A 72 -44.54 68.38 92.45
CA LYS A 72 -43.68 67.24 92.75
C LYS A 72 -44.28 65.94 92.22
N ARG A 73 -45.57 65.70 92.44
CA ARG A 73 -46.29 64.54 91.84
C ARG A 73 -46.25 64.55 90.32
N ARG A 74 -46.40 65.74 89.69
CA ARG A 74 -46.33 65.87 88.23
C ARG A 74 -44.92 65.64 87.70
N GLU A 75 -43.91 66.19 88.37
CA GLU A 75 -42.49 65.98 88.04
C GLU A 75 -42.12 64.51 88.16
N ASP A 76 -42.51 63.84 89.26
CA ASP A 76 -42.28 62.40 89.47
C ASP A 76 -43.01 61.57 88.39
N GLY A 77 -44.23 61.96 88.01
CA GLY A 77 -44.97 61.33 86.92
C GLY A 77 -44.33 61.51 85.55
N LEU A 78 -43.73 62.68 85.29
CA LEU A 78 -42.97 62.94 84.06
C LEU A 78 -41.66 62.13 84.04
N LYS A 79 -40.91 62.10 85.14
CA LYS A 79 -39.70 61.28 85.27
C LYS A 79 -40.00 59.80 85.05
N LYS A 80 -41.11 59.30 85.59
CA LYS A 80 -41.53 57.92 85.38
C LYS A 80 -41.82 57.62 83.90
N LYS A 81 -42.57 58.49 83.21
CA LYS A 81 -42.85 58.35 81.77
C LYS A 81 -41.59 58.43 80.92
N ASP A 82 -40.66 59.31 81.27
CA ASP A 82 -39.36 59.40 80.58
C ASP A 82 -38.55 58.12 80.75
N LEU A 83 -38.50 57.56 81.97
CA LEU A 83 -37.85 56.28 82.24
C LEU A 83 -38.49 55.13 81.45
N GLU A 84 -39.83 55.06 81.41
CA GLU A 84 -40.57 54.07 80.62
C GLU A 84 -40.29 54.19 79.11
N LEU A 85 -40.19 55.41 78.59
CA LEU A 85 -39.82 55.69 77.20
C LEU A 85 -38.39 55.25 76.90
N GLN A 86 -37.43 55.57 77.77
CA GLN A 86 -36.04 55.15 77.64
C GLN A 86 -35.92 53.62 77.65
N GLU A 87 -36.61 52.93 78.58
CA GLU A 87 -36.66 51.47 78.63
C GLU A 87 -37.30 50.87 77.38
N SER A 88 -38.37 51.49 76.86
CA SER A 88 -39.01 51.08 75.60
C SER A 88 -38.03 51.21 74.42
N LEU A 89 -37.29 52.32 74.34
CA LEU A 89 -36.33 52.58 73.27
C LEU A 89 -35.16 51.60 73.30
N ILE A 90 -34.65 51.27 74.50
CA ILE A 90 -33.62 50.24 74.68
C ILE A 90 -34.15 48.87 74.23
N ARG A 91 -35.38 48.51 74.62
CA ARG A 91 -36.02 47.26 74.18
C ARG A 91 -36.22 47.21 72.67
N PHE A 92 -36.65 48.31 72.05
CA PHE A 92 -36.87 48.37 70.60
C PHE A 92 -35.55 48.30 69.82
N SER A 93 -34.52 49.00 70.30
CA SER A 93 -33.16 48.91 69.74
C SER A 93 -32.61 47.48 69.81
N LYS A 94 -32.76 46.82 70.97
CA LYS A 94 -32.39 45.41 71.14
C LYS A 94 -33.19 44.49 70.22
N PHE A 95 -34.50 44.70 70.10
CA PHE A 95 -35.36 43.92 69.19
C PHE A 95 -34.94 44.08 67.73
N LEU A 96 -34.64 45.31 67.28
CA LEU A 96 -34.16 45.57 65.92
C LEU A 96 -32.82 44.88 65.66
N GLN A 97 -31.86 44.98 66.60
CA GLN A 97 -30.56 44.32 66.48
C GLN A 97 -30.69 42.79 66.44
N GLU A 98 -31.55 42.20 67.27
CA GLU A 98 -31.81 40.76 67.27
C GLU A 98 -32.52 40.30 65.98
N ASN A 99 -33.49 41.09 65.48
CA ASN A 99 -34.20 40.78 64.25
C ASN A 99 -33.28 40.86 63.03
N ASP A 100 -32.48 41.92 62.95
CA ASP A 100 -31.50 42.10 61.89
C ASP A 100 -30.46 40.97 61.92
N SER A 101 -29.96 40.60 63.11
CA SER A 101 -29.08 39.44 63.27
C SER A 101 -29.71 38.12 62.83
N LYS A 102 -31.02 37.91 63.06
CA LYS A 102 -31.76 36.73 62.60
C LYS A 102 -31.92 36.76 61.08
N ARG A 103 -32.26 37.92 60.51
CA ARG A 103 -32.39 38.13 59.06
C ARG A 103 -31.07 37.85 58.35
N THR A 104 -29.97 38.48 58.76
CA THR A 104 -28.64 38.24 58.16
C THR A 104 -28.22 36.78 58.25
N ARG A 105 -28.50 36.10 59.37
CA ARG A 105 -28.22 34.66 59.50
C ARG A 105 -29.05 33.81 58.55
N ALA A 106 -30.34 34.11 58.42
CA ALA A 106 -31.23 33.40 57.49
C ALA A 106 -30.82 33.64 56.03
N GLU A 107 -30.51 34.88 55.66
CA GLU A 107 -30.04 35.25 54.32
C GLU A 107 -28.72 34.55 53.99
N LYS A 108 -27.75 34.55 54.92
CA LYS A 108 -26.47 33.83 54.74
C LYS A 108 -26.67 32.34 54.56
N LYS A 109 -27.52 31.71 55.39
CA LYS A 109 -27.83 30.27 55.27
C LYS A 109 -28.50 29.95 53.94
N ALA A 110 -29.45 30.78 53.49
CA ALA A 110 -30.11 30.61 52.21
C ALA A 110 -29.15 30.77 51.01
N GLU A 111 -28.18 31.68 51.11
CA GLU A 111 -27.14 31.86 50.10
C GLU A 111 -26.18 30.66 50.05
N GLU A 112 -25.73 30.17 51.20
CA GLU A 112 -24.88 28.97 51.30
C GLU A 112 -25.60 27.74 50.73
N GLU A 113 -26.89 27.55 51.03
CA GLU A 113 -27.68 26.45 50.50
C GLU A 113 -27.91 26.57 48.99
N ARG A 114 -28.11 27.78 48.46
CA ARG A 114 -28.19 28.03 47.01
C ARG A 114 -26.89 27.66 46.31
N LYS A 115 -25.74 28.05 46.87
CA LYS A 115 -24.42 27.68 46.32
C LYS A 115 -24.18 26.18 46.36
N LEU A 116 -24.55 25.51 47.46
CA LEU A 116 -24.44 24.07 47.59
C LEU A 116 -25.32 23.34 46.57
N ARG A 117 -26.56 23.80 46.37
CA ARG A 117 -27.45 23.25 45.35
C ARG A 117 -26.84 23.35 43.95
N GLN A 118 -26.33 24.53 43.57
CA GLN A 118 -25.69 24.74 42.27
C GLN A 118 -24.44 23.86 42.07
N LEU A 119 -23.67 23.60 43.13
CA LEU A 119 -22.53 22.68 43.07
C LEU A 119 -23.02 21.25 42.80
N LYS A 120 -24.08 20.82 43.48
CA LYS A 120 -24.66 19.48 43.31
C LYS A 120 -25.37 19.30 41.97
N GLU A 121 -26.03 20.32 41.45
CA GLU A 121 -26.62 20.30 40.11
C GLU A 121 -25.55 20.09 39.04
N ARG A 122 -24.43 20.82 39.11
CA ARG A 122 -23.29 20.60 38.19
C ARG A 122 -22.66 19.21 38.32
N GLU A 123 -22.57 18.68 39.53
CA GLU A 123 -22.09 17.31 39.77
C GLU A 123 -23.05 16.28 39.13
N ILE A 124 -24.37 16.47 39.28
CA ILE A 124 -25.38 15.62 38.67
C ILE A 124 -25.29 15.68 37.14
N GLU A 125 -25.17 16.86 36.55
CA GLU A 125 -25.01 17.03 35.10
C GLU A 125 -23.76 16.29 34.58
N GLY A 126 -22.62 16.44 35.27
CA GLY A 126 -21.39 15.73 34.91
C GLY A 126 -21.53 14.21 35.00
N LEU A 127 -22.16 13.70 36.07
CA LEU A 127 -22.41 12.27 36.24
C LEU A 127 -23.42 11.73 35.21
N GLN A 128 -24.43 12.52 34.83
CA GLN A 128 -25.39 12.14 33.80
C GLN A 128 -24.72 12.02 32.42
N GLN A 129 -23.81 12.95 32.09
CA GLN A 129 -23.03 12.86 30.86
C GLN A 129 -22.17 11.60 30.84
N GLN A 130 -21.41 11.33 31.91
CA GLN A 130 -20.60 10.11 32.01
C GLN A 130 -21.44 8.85 31.88
N LEU A 131 -22.63 8.82 32.48
CA LEU A 131 -23.56 7.70 32.37
C LEU A 131 -24.04 7.51 30.92
N GLY A 132 -24.31 8.61 30.21
CA GLY A 132 -24.64 8.58 28.78
C GLY A 132 -23.50 8.00 27.93
N ASP A 133 -22.27 8.47 28.16
CA ASP A 133 -21.08 7.98 27.45
C ASP A 133 -20.85 6.49 27.68
N LEU A 134 -20.89 6.03 28.95
CA LEU A 134 -20.75 4.62 29.29
C LEU A 134 -21.86 3.74 28.70
N ARG A 135 -23.09 4.26 28.59
CA ARG A 135 -24.18 3.53 27.91
C ARG A 135 -23.89 3.36 26.43
N SER A 136 -23.44 4.42 25.77
CA SER A 136 -23.07 4.38 24.35
C SER A 136 -21.94 3.39 24.09
N GLU A 137 -20.90 3.38 24.93
CA GLU A 137 -19.81 2.41 24.85
C GLU A 137 -20.28 0.97 25.08
N LYS A 138 -21.17 0.76 26.06
CA LYS A 138 -21.77 -0.55 26.33
C LYS A 138 -22.58 -1.04 25.13
N ASP A 139 -23.43 -0.19 24.54
CA ASP A 139 -24.27 -0.54 23.40
C ASP A 139 -23.40 -0.87 22.17
N ARG A 140 -22.39 -0.03 21.87
CA ARG A 140 -21.40 -0.30 20.81
C ARG A 140 -20.68 -1.63 21.01
N THR A 141 -20.24 -1.92 22.24
CA THR A 141 -19.56 -3.18 22.56
C THR A 141 -20.49 -4.37 22.44
N SER A 142 -21.75 -4.23 22.89
CA SER A 142 -22.78 -5.25 22.76
C SER A 142 -23.05 -5.59 21.30
N GLU A 143 -23.18 -4.60 20.41
CA GLU A 143 -23.35 -4.82 18.97
C GLU A 143 -22.18 -5.57 18.34
N VAL A 144 -20.94 -5.27 18.76
CA VAL A 144 -19.75 -6.00 18.29
C VAL A 144 -19.81 -7.45 18.76
N VAL A 145 -20.14 -7.69 20.02
CA VAL A 145 -20.27 -9.04 20.59
C VAL A 145 -21.37 -9.83 19.87
N GLU A 146 -22.56 -9.25 19.67
CA GLU A 146 -23.67 -9.92 18.97
C GLU A 146 -23.33 -10.28 17.53
N ARG A 147 -22.62 -9.40 16.81
CA ARG A 147 -22.12 -9.72 15.46
C ARG A 147 -21.13 -10.88 15.49
N ASN A 148 -20.22 -10.88 16.46
CA ASN A 148 -19.17 -11.91 16.57
C ASN A 148 -19.69 -13.25 17.10
N MET A 149 -20.75 -13.26 17.91
CA MET A 149 -21.39 -14.48 18.44
C MET A 149 -21.76 -15.45 17.32
N ARG A 150 -22.17 -14.95 16.15
CA ARG A 150 -22.49 -15.80 14.98
C ARG A 150 -21.31 -16.65 14.53
N TYR A 151 -20.09 -16.10 14.57
CA TYR A 151 -18.87 -16.83 14.22
C TYR A 151 -18.50 -17.81 15.33
N GLN A 152 -18.63 -17.41 16.60
CA GLN A 152 -18.43 -18.33 17.72
C GLN A 152 -19.36 -19.53 17.62
N SER A 153 -20.68 -19.33 17.47
CA SER A 153 -21.64 -20.43 17.33
C SER A 153 -21.38 -21.30 16.10
N TYR A 154 -20.88 -20.72 15.01
CA TYR A 154 -20.44 -21.50 13.86
C TYR A 154 -19.25 -22.40 14.21
N LEU A 155 -18.21 -21.85 14.86
CA LEU A 155 -17.01 -22.60 15.23
C LEU A 155 -17.29 -23.66 16.30
N GLU A 156 -18.16 -23.37 17.26
CA GLU A 156 -18.67 -24.36 18.22
C GLU A 156 -19.35 -25.52 17.50
N ARG A 157 -20.19 -25.21 16.50
CA ARG A 157 -20.81 -26.27 15.69
C ARG A 157 -19.79 -27.04 14.86
N VAL A 158 -18.71 -26.41 14.38
CA VAL A 158 -17.62 -27.15 13.70
C VAL A 158 -16.94 -28.11 14.67
N LEU A 159 -16.72 -27.71 15.93
CA LEU A 159 -16.16 -28.60 16.96
C LEU A 159 -17.07 -29.80 17.24
N GLU A 160 -18.39 -29.66 17.18
CA GLU A 160 -19.33 -30.78 17.33
C GLU A 160 -19.12 -31.90 16.29
N TYR A 161 -18.57 -31.57 15.11
CA TYR A 161 -18.27 -32.55 14.06
C TYR A 161 -16.79 -32.93 13.99
N ALA A 162 -15.91 -32.12 14.57
CA ALA A 162 -14.47 -32.28 14.48
C ALA A 162 -13.91 -32.75 15.82
N ASP A 163 -14.07 -34.06 16.09
CA ASP A 163 -13.64 -34.73 17.34
C ASP A 163 -12.13 -34.59 17.66
N GLU A 164 -11.33 -34.11 16.71
CA GLU A 164 -9.88 -33.90 16.87
C GLU A 164 -9.52 -32.62 17.67
N TYR A 165 -10.46 -31.67 17.80
CA TYR A 165 -10.22 -30.37 18.44
C TYR A 165 -11.22 -30.17 19.59
N HIS A 166 -10.74 -29.70 20.73
CA HIS A 166 -11.56 -29.52 21.93
C HIS A 166 -11.91 -28.04 22.17
N GLU A 167 -11.08 -27.13 21.66
CA GLU A 167 -11.29 -25.69 21.78
C GLU A 167 -11.27 -25.01 20.41
N ILE A 168 -12.05 -23.93 20.27
CA ILE A 168 -12.10 -23.13 19.04
C ILE A 168 -10.70 -22.61 18.68
N ASN A 169 -9.91 -22.26 19.69
CA ASN A 169 -8.56 -21.75 19.51
C ASN A 169 -7.64 -22.80 18.85
N GLU A 170 -7.78 -24.08 19.18
CA GLU A 170 -7.00 -25.16 18.54
C GLU A 170 -7.32 -25.27 17.05
N LEU A 171 -8.60 -25.17 16.69
CA LEU A 171 -9.07 -25.18 15.30
C LEU A 171 -8.50 -23.97 14.52
N LEU A 172 -8.49 -22.78 15.12
CA LEU A 172 -7.93 -21.57 14.51
C LEU A 172 -6.42 -21.69 14.31
N MET A 173 -5.68 -22.12 15.34
CA MET A 173 -4.23 -22.34 15.23
C MET A 173 -3.88 -23.37 14.16
N ARG A 174 -4.69 -24.44 14.04
CA ARG A 174 -4.51 -25.43 12.99
C ARG A 174 -4.79 -24.85 11.61
N HIS A 175 -5.88 -24.09 11.47
CA HIS A 175 -6.20 -23.41 10.22
C HIS A 175 -5.09 -22.45 9.80
N GLU A 176 -4.56 -21.65 10.72
CA GLU A 176 -3.43 -20.74 10.46
C GLU A 176 -2.19 -21.51 9.99
N THR A 177 -1.84 -22.61 10.65
CA THR A 177 -0.71 -23.46 10.26
C THR A 177 -0.92 -24.07 8.87
N LEU A 178 -2.13 -24.57 8.58
CA LEU A 178 -2.47 -25.12 7.26
C LEU A 178 -2.47 -24.04 6.18
N GLN A 179 -2.95 -22.84 6.50
CA GLN A 179 -2.94 -21.72 5.57
C GLN A 179 -1.52 -21.28 5.25
N ALA A 180 -0.65 -21.17 6.25
CA ALA A 180 0.76 -20.85 6.08
C ALA A 180 1.49 -21.90 5.24
N THR A 181 1.38 -23.18 5.61
CA THR A 181 2.00 -24.27 4.85
C THR A 181 1.46 -24.38 3.43
N ASN A 182 0.17 -24.16 3.20
CA ASN A 182 -0.40 -24.16 1.86
C ASN A 182 0.12 -23.00 1.00
N LYS A 183 0.30 -21.82 1.61
CA LYS A 183 0.93 -20.68 0.95
C LYS A 183 2.37 -21.02 0.56
N ASP A 184 3.17 -21.54 1.49
CA ASP A 184 4.57 -21.91 1.22
C ASP A 184 4.66 -22.96 0.11
N LEU A 185 3.78 -23.97 0.11
CA LEU A 185 3.73 -24.99 -0.94
C LEU A 185 3.34 -24.41 -2.31
N ARG A 186 2.41 -23.44 -2.35
CA ARG A 186 2.04 -22.76 -3.59
C ARG A 186 3.19 -21.91 -4.13
N ASP A 187 3.88 -21.19 -3.24
CA ASP A 187 5.04 -20.37 -3.62
C ASP A 187 6.17 -21.28 -4.14
N HIS A 188 6.43 -22.42 -3.49
CA HIS A 188 7.38 -23.42 -3.99
C HIS A 188 6.97 -24.00 -5.34
N LEU A 189 5.69 -24.35 -5.53
CA LEU A 189 5.19 -24.85 -6.81
C LEU A 189 5.41 -23.83 -7.93
N ASN A 190 5.05 -22.57 -7.70
CA ASN A 190 5.22 -21.49 -8.68
C ASN A 190 6.70 -21.32 -9.07
N ASN A 191 7.61 -21.35 -8.09
CA ASN A 191 9.05 -21.25 -8.36
C ASN A 191 9.55 -22.45 -9.17
N CYS A 192 9.13 -23.68 -8.83
CA CYS A 192 9.51 -24.87 -9.61
C CYS A 192 8.94 -24.84 -11.03
N GLU A 193 7.73 -24.32 -11.23
CA GLU A 193 7.14 -24.14 -12.55
C GLU A 193 7.93 -23.12 -13.39
N GLU A 194 8.37 -22.01 -12.78
CA GLU A 194 9.22 -21.01 -13.42
C GLU A 194 10.60 -21.60 -13.80
N GLU A 195 11.25 -22.33 -12.89
CA GLU A 195 12.52 -23.02 -13.16
C GLU A 195 12.40 -24.05 -14.30
N ASN A 196 11.29 -24.79 -14.35
CA ASN A 196 11.04 -25.76 -15.39
C ASN A 196 10.80 -25.08 -16.74
N GLU A 197 10.03 -23.99 -16.79
CA GLU A 197 9.81 -23.23 -18.02
C GLU A 197 11.12 -22.60 -18.53
N ASN A 198 11.95 -22.09 -17.64
CA ASN A 198 13.29 -21.59 -17.98
C ASN A 198 14.16 -22.71 -18.59
N THR A 199 14.23 -23.87 -17.93
CA THR A 199 14.98 -25.04 -18.43
C THR A 199 14.45 -25.52 -19.78
N ARG A 200 13.12 -25.51 -19.97
CA ARG A 200 12.47 -25.89 -21.23
C ARG A 200 12.81 -24.91 -22.35
N SER A 201 12.83 -23.62 -22.04
CA SER A 201 13.25 -22.56 -22.97
C SER A 201 14.71 -22.73 -23.39
N GLU A 202 15.62 -22.97 -22.43
CA GLU A 202 17.04 -23.25 -22.68
C GLU A 202 17.25 -24.51 -23.53
N LEU A 203 16.52 -25.58 -23.26
CA LEU A 203 16.60 -26.79 -24.08
C LEU A 203 16.11 -26.53 -25.51
N GLN A 204 15.06 -25.71 -25.67
CA GLN A 204 14.53 -25.36 -26.98
C GLN A 204 15.53 -24.51 -27.78
N THR A 205 16.21 -23.54 -27.15
CA THR A 205 17.25 -22.74 -27.81
C THR A 205 18.44 -23.61 -28.20
N TYR A 206 18.95 -24.44 -27.29
CA TYR A 206 20.03 -25.37 -27.58
C TYR A 206 19.70 -26.33 -28.73
N THR A 207 18.47 -26.87 -28.74
CA THR A 207 18.02 -27.76 -29.81
C THR A 207 18.01 -27.04 -31.16
N LYS A 208 17.49 -25.80 -31.23
CA LYS A 208 17.51 -24.99 -32.45
C LYS A 208 18.94 -24.75 -32.94
N GLU A 209 19.82 -24.31 -32.06
CA GLU A 209 21.24 -24.06 -32.39
C GLU A 209 21.94 -25.33 -32.90
N ALA A 210 21.71 -26.47 -32.25
CA ALA A 210 22.25 -27.76 -32.69
C ALA A 210 21.72 -28.17 -34.07
N THR A 211 20.41 -27.98 -34.33
CA THR A 211 19.82 -28.26 -35.64
C THR A 211 20.39 -27.35 -36.74
N ASP A 212 20.56 -26.06 -36.45
CA ASP A 212 21.17 -25.10 -37.37
C ASP A 212 22.62 -25.47 -37.66
N ARG A 213 23.36 -25.92 -36.64
CA ARG A 213 24.74 -26.41 -36.80
C ARG A 213 24.78 -27.66 -37.67
N ILE A 214 23.90 -28.63 -37.47
CA ILE A 214 23.80 -29.83 -38.33
C ILE A 214 23.51 -29.42 -39.78
N LEU A 215 22.56 -28.51 -40.01
CA LEU A 215 22.26 -28.00 -41.36
C LEU A 215 23.49 -27.34 -42.00
N SER A 216 24.22 -26.51 -41.25
CA SER A 216 25.44 -25.86 -41.74
C SER A 216 26.55 -26.86 -42.11
N LEU A 217 26.72 -27.92 -41.31
CA LEU A 217 27.67 -29.00 -41.56
C LEU A 217 27.24 -29.83 -42.78
N ASN A 218 25.96 -30.18 -42.91
CA ASN A 218 25.43 -30.90 -44.06
C ASN A 218 25.62 -30.11 -45.37
N ASN A 219 25.41 -28.79 -45.32
CA ASN A 219 25.71 -27.90 -46.44
C ASN A 219 27.20 -27.93 -46.79
N THR A 220 28.08 -27.96 -45.79
CA THR A 220 29.54 -28.04 -45.99
C THR A 220 29.96 -29.39 -46.58
N ILE A 221 29.42 -30.50 -46.07
CA ILE A 221 29.63 -31.85 -46.62
C ILE A 221 29.20 -31.89 -48.08
N SER A 222 28.05 -31.31 -48.42
CA SER A 222 27.54 -31.28 -49.80
C SER A 222 28.47 -30.49 -50.73
N LYS A 223 29.02 -29.36 -50.26
CA LYS A 223 30.05 -28.60 -51.01
C LYS A 223 31.31 -29.44 -51.24
N LEU A 224 31.85 -30.03 -50.19
CA LEU A 224 33.07 -30.84 -50.27
C LEU A 224 32.89 -32.08 -51.15
N LYS A 225 31.74 -32.76 -51.10
CA LYS A 225 31.42 -33.88 -52.00
C LYS A 225 31.42 -33.45 -53.45
N LYS A 226 30.80 -32.32 -53.77
CA LYS A 226 30.78 -31.79 -55.14
C LYS A 226 32.19 -31.45 -55.63
N GLU A 227 33.03 -30.88 -54.77
CA GLU A 227 34.44 -30.62 -55.10
C GLU A 227 35.23 -31.92 -55.33
N LEU A 228 35.00 -32.94 -54.50
CA LEU A 228 35.62 -34.26 -54.66
C LEU A 228 35.22 -34.91 -55.99
N GLU A 229 33.92 -34.98 -56.30
CA GLU A 229 33.41 -35.55 -57.55
C GLU A 229 33.99 -34.84 -58.77
N GLU A 230 34.14 -33.51 -58.73
CA GLU A 230 34.77 -32.75 -59.82
C GLU A 230 36.26 -33.12 -59.96
N ARG A 231 36.99 -33.25 -58.84
CA ARG A 231 38.40 -33.68 -58.87
C ARG A 231 38.56 -35.11 -59.37
N GLU A 232 37.71 -36.04 -58.94
CA GLU A 232 37.70 -37.42 -59.43
C GLU A 232 37.41 -37.48 -60.93
N ARG A 233 36.43 -36.71 -61.41
CA ARG A 233 36.12 -36.60 -62.83
C ARG A 233 37.31 -36.09 -63.64
N VAL A 234 38.02 -35.09 -63.15
CA VAL A 234 39.25 -34.60 -63.80
C VAL A 234 40.34 -35.67 -63.79
N SER A 235 40.54 -36.37 -62.66
CA SER A 235 41.54 -37.44 -62.56
C SER A 235 41.24 -38.59 -63.53
N GLN A 236 39.98 -39.02 -63.62
CA GLN A 236 39.57 -40.09 -64.53
C GLN A 236 39.79 -39.70 -66.01
N LYS A 237 39.53 -38.44 -66.37
CA LYS A 237 39.85 -37.94 -67.72
C LYS A 237 41.35 -38.06 -68.02
N ILE A 238 42.20 -37.64 -67.09
CA ILE A 238 43.66 -37.72 -67.24
C ILE A 238 44.09 -39.20 -67.35
N GLU A 239 43.54 -40.09 -66.53
CA GLU A 239 43.83 -41.52 -66.55
C GLU A 239 43.42 -42.17 -67.87
N SER A 240 42.20 -41.91 -68.37
CA SER A 240 41.76 -42.41 -69.67
C SER A 240 42.63 -41.93 -70.82
N HIS A 241 43.11 -40.68 -70.75
CA HIS A 241 44.04 -40.14 -71.73
C HIS A 241 45.41 -40.85 -71.66
N LYS A 242 45.91 -41.09 -70.44
CA LYS A 242 47.14 -41.87 -70.21
C LYS A 242 47.01 -43.27 -70.81
N ASP A 243 45.91 -43.97 -70.56
CA ASP A 243 45.68 -45.32 -71.07
C ASP A 243 45.58 -45.34 -72.60
N TYR A 244 44.91 -44.36 -73.19
CA TYR A 244 44.89 -44.19 -74.65
C TYR A 244 46.31 -44.04 -75.22
N VAL A 245 47.14 -43.19 -74.61
CA VAL A 245 48.54 -42.98 -75.03
C VAL A 245 49.35 -44.25 -74.86
N LEU A 246 49.18 -44.99 -73.74
CA LEU A 246 49.87 -46.26 -73.50
C LEU A 246 49.44 -47.35 -74.48
N GLN A 247 48.15 -47.44 -74.81
CA GLN A 247 47.64 -48.40 -75.78
C GLN A 247 48.11 -48.06 -77.20
N ASP A 248 48.12 -46.78 -77.59
CA ASP A 248 48.70 -46.34 -78.86
C ASP A 248 50.19 -46.68 -78.95
N ALA A 249 50.95 -46.43 -77.89
CA ALA A 249 52.36 -46.81 -77.81
C ALA A 249 52.55 -48.33 -77.91
N SER A 250 51.74 -49.12 -77.20
CA SER A 250 51.79 -50.58 -77.24
C SER A 250 51.47 -51.13 -78.63
N ARG A 251 50.45 -50.59 -79.30
CA ARG A 251 50.12 -50.94 -80.70
C ARG A 251 51.30 -50.63 -81.63
N LYS A 252 51.92 -49.47 -81.50
CA LYS A 252 53.13 -49.13 -82.29
C LYS A 252 54.28 -50.09 -82.02
N ILE A 253 54.50 -50.49 -80.77
CA ILE A 253 55.52 -51.49 -80.40
C ILE A 253 55.18 -52.85 -81.01
N GLU A 254 53.91 -53.27 -81.00
CA GLU A 254 53.47 -54.52 -81.62
C GLU A 254 53.65 -54.49 -83.14
N GLU A 255 53.23 -53.41 -83.82
CA GLU A 255 53.44 -53.21 -85.26
C GLU A 255 54.93 -53.29 -85.61
N LEU A 256 55.79 -52.62 -84.84
CA LEU A 256 57.24 -52.73 -84.99
C LEU A 256 57.69 -54.18 -84.80
N GLY A 257 57.22 -54.88 -83.76
CA GLY A 257 57.52 -56.30 -83.52
C GLY A 257 57.11 -57.21 -84.67
N GLN A 258 55.93 -57.00 -85.27
CA GLN A 258 55.46 -57.75 -86.44
C GLN A 258 56.32 -57.49 -87.68
N VAL A 259 56.75 -56.24 -87.90
CA VAL A 259 57.71 -55.88 -88.97
C VAL A 259 59.05 -56.58 -88.74
N HIS A 260 59.56 -56.56 -87.52
CA HIS A 260 60.79 -57.26 -87.13
C HIS A 260 60.68 -58.76 -87.43
N MET A 261 59.62 -59.44 -86.99
CA MET A 261 59.42 -60.87 -87.22
C MET A 261 59.23 -61.23 -88.71
N SER A 262 58.46 -60.44 -89.45
CA SER A 262 58.22 -60.68 -90.88
C SER A 262 59.50 -60.51 -91.69
N THR A 263 60.29 -59.48 -91.34
CA THR A 263 61.62 -59.26 -91.92
C THR A 263 62.54 -60.42 -91.62
N ASP A 264 62.62 -60.86 -90.36
CA ASP A 264 63.49 -61.97 -89.96
C ASP A 264 63.11 -63.26 -90.68
N ASN A 265 61.81 -63.56 -90.81
CA ASN A 265 61.32 -64.74 -91.55
C ASN A 265 61.68 -64.70 -93.04
N ILE A 266 61.48 -63.55 -93.70
CA ILE A 266 61.85 -63.39 -95.12
C ILE A 266 63.36 -63.46 -95.28
N PHE A 267 64.13 -62.81 -94.41
CA PHE A 267 65.59 -62.87 -94.40
C PHE A 267 66.10 -64.31 -94.24
N GLN A 268 65.55 -65.09 -93.31
CA GLN A 268 65.89 -66.50 -93.16
C GLN A 268 65.55 -67.31 -94.43
N ARG A 269 64.39 -67.05 -95.07
CA ARG A 269 64.04 -67.69 -96.35
C ARG A 269 65.01 -67.35 -97.47
N CYS A 270 65.34 -66.06 -97.66
CA CYS A 270 66.32 -65.62 -98.64
C CYS A 270 67.71 -66.20 -98.35
N HIS A 271 68.13 -66.21 -97.08
CA HIS A 271 69.38 -66.82 -96.65
C HIS A 271 69.43 -68.33 -96.94
N SER A 272 68.32 -69.05 -96.76
CA SER A 272 68.24 -70.49 -97.03
C SER A 272 68.18 -70.87 -98.52
N GLN A 273 67.69 -69.98 -99.38
CA GLN A 273 67.53 -70.22 -100.83
C GLN A 273 68.62 -69.55 -101.68
N SER A 274 69.45 -68.70 -101.09
CA SER A 274 70.61 -68.12 -101.76
C SER A 274 71.77 -69.10 -101.76
N THR A 275 72.39 -69.28 -102.93
CA THR A 275 73.65 -70.01 -103.08
C THR A 275 74.86 -69.15 -102.70
N VAL A 276 74.65 -67.87 -102.36
CA VAL A 276 75.65 -66.89 -101.92
C VAL A 276 75.52 -66.70 -100.41
N GLY A 277 76.58 -66.93 -99.65
CA GLY A 277 76.57 -66.79 -98.19
C GLY A 277 76.48 -65.32 -97.76
N HIS A 278 75.36 -64.93 -97.16
CA HIS A 278 75.20 -63.60 -96.56
C HIS A 278 75.49 -63.63 -95.04
N PRO A 279 76.04 -62.56 -94.43
CA PRO A 279 76.32 -62.55 -92.99
C PRO A 279 75.04 -62.58 -92.14
N LEU A 280 75.08 -63.23 -90.96
CA LEU A 280 73.99 -63.13 -89.98
C LEU A 280 73.95 -61.71 -89.41
N HIS A 281 72.87 -60.99 -89.69
CA HIS A 281 72.60 -59.68 -89.10
C HIS A 281 71.48 -59.80 -88.08
N SER A 282 71.67 -59.19 -86.90
CA SER A 282 70.64 -59.11 -85.86
C SER A 282 69.75 -57.86 -86.01
N ALA A 283 70.20 -56.84 -86.76
CA ALA A 283 69.45 -55.63 -86.98
C ALA A 283 68.54 -55.76 -88.21
N THR A 284 67.27 -55.42 -88.04
CA THR A 284 66.21 -55.64 -89.04
C THR A 284 66.37 -54.80 -90.31
N LEU A 285 66.97 -53.61 -90.21
CA LEU A 285 67.26 -52.79 -91.39
C LEU A 285 68.31 -53.44 -92.29
N ASP A 286 69.32 -54.05 -91.67
CA ASP A 286 70.39 -54.76 -92.39
C ASP A 286 69.84 -56.06 -93.02
N GLN A 287 68.97 -56.77 -92.30
CA GLN A 287 68.24 -57.93 -92.83
C GLN A 287 67.38 -57.58 -94.06
N LEU A 288 66.64 -56.47 -94.03
CA LEU A 288 65.85 -55.98 -95.17
C LEU A 288 66.71 -55.65 -96.39
N THR A 289 67.92 -55.11 -96.17
CA THR A 289 68.86 -54.77 -97.26
C THR A 289 69.28 -56.04 -98.00
N VAL A 290 69.64 -57.09 -97.27
CA VAL A 290 69.99 -58.39 -97.86
C VAL A 290 68.80 -59.03 -98.59
N VAL A 291 67.59 -58.96 -98.03
CA VAL A 291 66.36 -59.40 -98.71
C VAL A 291 66.15 -58.62 -100.01
N GLY A 292 66.38 -57.30 -99.98
CA GLY A 292 66.28 -56.42 -101.14
C GLY A 292 67.24 -56.81 -102.27
N ASP A 293 68.51 -57.04 -101.93
CA ASP A 293 69.55 -57.46 -102.88
C ASP A 293 69.19 -58.82 -103.51
N TYR A 294 68.81 -59.80 -102.70
CA TYR A 294 68.41 -61.13 -103.17
C TYR A 294 67.18 -61.08 -104.12
N MET A 295 66.17 -60.26 -103.79
CA MET A 295 64.99 -60.09 -104.65
C MET A 295 65.32 -59.35 -105.95
N SER A 296 66.29 -58.44 -105.94
CA SER A 296 66.79 -57.75 -107.13
C SER A 296 67.48 -58.74 -108.07
N ASP A 297 68.32 -59.63 -107.52
CA ASP A 297 69.00 -60.70 -108.26
C ASP A 297 68.00 -61.69 -108.86
N LEU A 298 67.02 -62.17 -108.08
CA LEU A 298 65.93 -63.01 -108.60
C LEU A 298 65.14 -62.32 -109.73
N ARG A 299 64.88 -61.02 -109.60
CA ARG A 299 64.17 -60.25 -110.63
C ARG A 299 65.01 -60.12 -111.90
N ALA A 300 66.32 -59.93 -111.78
CA ALA A 300 67.25 -59.93 -112.91
C ALA A 300 67.24 -61.30 -113.61
N ILE A 301 67.36 -62.40 -112.86
CA ILE A 301 67.31 -63.78 -113.38
C ILE A 301 65.97 -64.06 -114.09
N THR A 302 64.85 -63.63 -113.51
CA THR A 302 63.52 -63.86 -114.11
C THR A 302 63.31 -63.04 -115.39
N LYS A 303 63.84 -61.80 -115.45
CA LYS A 303 63.85 -61.00 -116.68
C LYS A 303 64.69 -61.66 -117.78
N GLU A 304 65.84 -62.24 -117.41
CA GLU A 304 66.69 -63.01 -118.33
C GLU A 304 65.94 -64.24 -118.87
N TRP A 305 65.21 -64.94 -118.00
CA TRP A 305 64.40 -66.13 -118.34
C TRP A 305 63.18 -65.81 -119.23
N GLN A 306 62.50 -64.68 -118.98
CA GLN A 306 61.42 -64.21 -119.85
C GLN A 306 61.92 -63.78 -121.24
N ARG A 307 63.16 -63.26 -121.33
CA ARG A 307 63.84 -63.00 -122.60
C ARG A 307 64.11 -64.27 -123.40
N THR A 308 64.43 -65.38 -122.74
CA THR A 308 64.70 -66.68 -123.36
C THR A 308 63.43 -67.45 -123.75
N LYS A 309 62.29 -67.19 -123.12
CA LYS A 309 61.01 -67.86 -123.44
C LYS A 309 60.37 -67.38 -124.76
N HIS A 310 60.82 -66.26 -125.33
CA HIS A 310 60.23 -65.68 -126.53
C HIS A 310 60.76 -66.27 -127.86
N THR A 311 61.71 -67.22 -127.84
CA THR A 311 62.39 -67.75 -129.04
C THR A 311 61.98 -69.18 -129.46
N TRP A 312 60.99 -69.82 -128.84
CA TRP A 312 60.54 -71.16 -129.28
C TRP A 312 59.04 -71.44 -129.01
N ALA A 313 58.27 -71.69 -130.08
CA ALA A 313 56.90 -72.24 -130.06
C ALA A 313 56.68 -73.13 -131.30
N PRO A 314 55.88 -74.23 -131.24
CA PRO A 314 54.55 -74.21 -131.91
C PRO A 314 53.40 -75.09 -131.32
N ALA A 315 52.14 -74.67 -131.63
CA ALA A 315 50.82 -75.33 -131.88
C ALA A 315 50.35 -76.58 -131.05
N THR A 316 49.09 -76.81 -130.61
CA THR A 316 47.73 -76.50 -131.16
C THR A 316 46.60 -76.81 -130.12
N THR A 317 45.55 -75.95 -130.05
CA THR A 317 44.07 -76.16 -129.79
C THR A 317 43.46 -77.02 -128.62
N PRO A 318 42.18 -76.80 -128.20
CA PRO A 318 41.31 -75.63 -128.34
C PRO A 318 40.71 -75.09 -127.01
N ARG A 319 40.22 -73.87 -127.17
CA ARG A 319 39.59 -72.91 -126.27
C ARG A 319 38.16 -73.29 -125.85
N VAL A 320 37.85 -73.12 -124.56
CA VAL A 320 36.51 -72.70 -124.11
C VAL A 320 36.65 -71.49 -123.18
N LYS A 321 36.05 -70.37 -123.63
CA LYS A 321 35.77 -69.15 -122.87
C LYS A 321 34.57 -69.45 -121.95
N THR A 322 34.43 -68.92 -120.74
CA THR A 322 34.07 -67.52 -120.41
C THR A 322 34.18 -67.32 -118.88
N ARG A 323 35.00 -66.39 -118.37
CA ARG A 323 34.71 -65.01 -117.91
C ARG A 323 34.00 -64.89 -116.53
N PRO A 324 34.63 -64.26 -115.50
CA PRO A 324 34.03 -63.81 -114.23
C PRO A 324 33.64 -62.30 -114.33
N PRO A 325 33.34 -61.54 -113.25
CA PRO A 325 32.50 -61.72 -112.04
C PRO A 325 31.45 -60.57 -111.91
N LYS A 326 30.64 -60.54 -110.84
CA LYS A 326 30.12 -59.28 -110.28
C LYS A 326 30.16 -59.27 -108.75
N GLU A 327 30.84 -58.26 -108.23
CA GLU A 327 30.80 -57.76 -106.87
C GLU A 327 29.37 -57.33 -106.47
N ILE A 328 29.00 -57.54 -105.20
CA ILE A 328 28.22 -56.57 -104.42
C ILE A 328 28.77 -56.56 -102.98
N THR A 329 29.18 -55.38 -102.56
CA THR A 329 29.62 -54.97 -101.22
C THR A 329 28.45 -54.47 -100.37
N PHE A 330 28.64 -54.55 -99.03
CA PHE A 330 28.02 -53.75 -97.94
C PHE A 330 26.52 -54.01 -97.61
N ARG A 331 26.03 -53.99 -96.35
CA ARG A 331 26.54 -53.53 -95.04
C ARG A 331 25.71 -54.18 -93.89
N LYS A 332 26.37 -54.56 -92.79
CA LYS A 332 25.79 -54.87 -91.46
C LYS A 332 25.19 -53.59 -90.85
N SER A 333 23.99 -53.62 -90.27
CA SER A 333 23.69 -53.77 -88.83
C SER A 333 24.63 -53.02 -87.90
#